data_AF-A0ABD0X341-F1
#
_entry.id   AF-A0ABD0X341-F1
#
_cell.length_a   1.000
_cell.length_b   1.000
_cell.length_c   1.000
_cell.angle_alpha   90.00
_cell.angle_beta   90.00
_cell.angle_gamma   90.00
#
_symmetry.space_group_name_H-M   'P 1'
#
loop_
_entity.id
_entity.type
_entity.pdbx_description
1 polymer ?
#
loop_
_entity_poly.entity_id
_entity_poly.type
_entity_poly.pdbx_seq_one_letter_code
_entity_poly.pdbx_strand_id
1 'polypeptide(L)'
;MDSFVRNVFIAEVLNGKLETTKMVTVRFSEFEACVATITSKVKEALGQQESFTLTDSQGNEIIDSDGSRVEEKIRPSRGCGRHCEVVEAAQGLKEVSKMIKELSGFAHSTVTTTLSQSEAEVASLRVAFACVVCKGPVDKPMFSTCCRTLIGCKACVAEWKSSHSYCPKCRAVDLENSVHEVAGITEALAPLEKLFLV
;
A
#
# COMPACT_ATOMS: atom_id res chain seq x y z
N MET A 1 11.21 25.83 31.16
CA MET A 1 11.36 26.14 29.72
C MET A 1 10.11 26.84 29.29
N ASP A 2 10.21 28.09 28.87
CA ASP A 2 9.05 28.90 28.51
C ASP A 2 8.52 28.45 27.15
N SER A 3 7.26 27.98 27.12
CA SER A 3 6.56 27.63 25.89
C SER A 3 5.70 28.81 25.44
N PHE A 4 5.83 29.21 24.20
CA PHE A 4 5.00 30.23 23.58
C PHE A 4 3.84 29.58 22.82
N VAL A 5 2.70 30.24 22.84
CA VAL A 5 1.55 29.90 22.00
C VAL A 5 1.39 31.01 20.97
N ARG A 6 1.29 30.65 19.70
CA ARG A 6 1.11 31.59 18.59
C ARG A 6 0.00 31.12 17.67
N ASN A 7 -0.80 32.07 17.22
CA ASN A 7 -1.80 31.85 16.19
C ASN A 7 -1.13 32.04 14.84
N VAL A 8 -1.17 31.00 14.02
CA VAL A 8 -0.72 31.00 12.63
C VAL A 8 -1.94 31.03 11.75
N PHE A 9 -2.00 31.98 10.82
CA PHE A 9 -3.08 32.11 9.86
C PHE A 9 -2.71 31.36 8.58
N ILE A 10 -3.59 30.49 8.13
CA ILE A 10 -3.51 29.80 6.85
C ILE A 10 -4.27 30.67 5.85
N ALA A 11 -3.61 31.03 4.76
CA ALA A 11 -4.18 31.87 3.72
C ALA A 11 -3.95 31.23 2.36
N GLU A 12 -4.89 31.46 1.45
CA GLU A 12 -4.78 31.08 0.05
C GLU A 12 -4.54 32.34 -0.80
N VAL A 13 -3.84 32.19 -1.93
CA VAL A 13 -3.62 33.29 -2.86
C VAL A 13 -4.82 33.38 -3.80
N LEU A 14 -5.67 34.38 -3.59
CA LEU A 14 -6.81 34.70 -4.45
C LEU A 14 -6.59 36.08 -5.07
N ASN A 15 -6.61 36.14 -6.41
CA ASN A 15 -6.34 37.37 -7.18
C ASN A 15 -5.01 38.08 -6.80
N GLY A 16 -3.97 37.31 -6.45
CA GLY A 16 -2.68 37.85 -6.04
C GLY A 16 -2.63 38.43 -4.62
N LYS A 17 -3.71 38.25 -3.83
CA LYS A 17 -3.79 38.66 -2.43
C LYS A 17 -3.93 37.42 -1.54
N LEU A 18 -3.28 37.45 -0.38
CA LEU A 18 -3.46 36.44 0.65
C LEU A 18 -4.81 36.64 1.33
N GLU A 19 -5.72 35.68 1.17
CA GLU A 19 -6.99 35.60 1.88
C GLU A 19 -6.93 34.51 2.94
N THR A 20 -7.05 34.90 4.20
CA THR A 20 -7.01 33.99 5.34
C THR A 20 -8.21 33.04 5.33
N THR A 21 -7.95 31.75 5.25
CA THR A 21 -8.96 30.69 5.23
C THR A 21 -9.15 30.05 6.61
N LYS A 22 -8.06 29.88 7.38
CA LYS A 22 -8.09 29.19 8.68
C LYS A 22 -7.06 29.76 9.65
N MET A 23 -7.24 29.50 10.94
CA MET A 23 -6.24 29.78 11.97
C MET A 23 -5.89 28.50 12.71
N VAL A 24 -4.61 28.33 13.01
CA VAL A 24 -4.06 27.21 13.79
C VAL A 24 -3.25 27.76 14.94
N THR A 25 -3.48 27.24 16.14
CA THR A 25 -2.69 27.60 17.30
C THR A 25 -1.56 26.60 17.49
N VAL A 26 -0.32 27.08 17.40
CA VAL A 26 0.87 26.26 17.56
C VAL A 26 1.58 26.64 18.86
N ARG A 27 2.00 25.62 19.61
CA ARG A 27 2.85 25.76 20.79
C ARG A 27 4.29 25.41 20.44
N PHE A 28 5.22 26.29 20.76
CA PHE A 28 6.65 26.03 20.58
C PHE A 28 7.48 26.73 21.67
N SER A 29 8.59 26.13 22.04
CA SER A 29 9.60 26.77 22.88
C SER A 29 10.50 27.70 22.07
N GLU A 30 11.31 28.51 22.74
CA GLU A 30 12.31 29.37 22.08
C GLU A 30 13.26 28.59 21.15
N PHE A 31 13.64 27.37 21.55
CA PHE A 31 14.53 26.48 20.77
C PHE A 31 13.85 25.84 19.56
N GLU A 32 12.52 25.91 19.49
CA GLU A 32 11.70 25.39 18.40
C GLU A 32 11.21 26.49 17.45
N ALA A 33 11.58 27.76 17.69
CA ALA A 33 11.11 28.91 16.94
C ALA A 33 11.87 29.13 15.61
N CYS A 34 12.06 28.08 14.82
CA CYS A 34 12.62 28.15 13.46
C CYS A 34 11.56 27.84 12.40
N VAL A 35 11.80 28.25 11.15
CA VAL A 35 10.86 28.08 10.03
C VAL A 35 10.50 26.61 9.85
N ALA A 36 11.49 25.71 9.88
CA ALA A 36 11.27 24.27 9.70
C ALA A 36 10.35 23.66 10.78
N THR A 37 10.58 23.99 12.05
CA THR A 37 9.80 23.45 13.17
C THR A 37 8.39 24.01 13.19
N ILE A 38 8.24 25.33 12.98
CA ILE A 38 6.92 25.96 12.91
C ILE A 38 6.11 25.36 11.76
N THR A 39 6.71 25.23 10.58
CA THR A 39 6.07 24.60 9.41
C THR A 39 5.63 23.17 9.71
N SER A 40 6.49 22.37 10.34
CA SER A 40 6.17 20.99 10.71
C SER A 40 4.98 20.91 11.68
N LYS A 41 4.93 21.76 12.71
CA LYS A 41 3.83 21.77 13.68
C LYS A 41 2.52 22.26 13.07
N VAL A 42 2.58 23.21 12.13
CA VAL A 42 1.40 23.64 11.36
C VAL A 42 0.86 22.49 10.50
N LYS A 43 1.75 21.76 9.78
CA LYS A 43 1.36 20.58 8.99
C LYS A 43 0.69 19.51 9.85
N GLU A 44 1.28 19.20 11.00
CA GLU A 44 0.73 18.24 11.95
C GLU A 44 -0.67 18.66 12.44
N ALA A 45 -0.84 19.93 12.81
CA ALA A 45 -2.11 20.44 13.30
C ALA A 45 -3.20 20.53 12.21
N LEU A 46 -2.81 20.62 10.94
CA LEU A 46 -3.73 20.60 9.80
C LEU A 46 -4.05 19.18 9.30
N GLY A 47 -3.23 18.19 9.63
CA GLY A 47 -3.36 16.83 9.08
C GLY A 47 -3.13 16.77 7.57
N GLN A 48 -2.47 17.78 6.99
CA GLN A 48 -2.24 17.91 5.54
C GLN A 48 -0.77 17.70 5.21
N GLN A 49 -0.50 17.09 4.05
CA GLN A 49 0.86 16.91 3.52
C GLN A 49 1.33 18.05 2.61
N GLU A 50 0.49 19.06 2.36
CA GLU A 50 0.82 20.16 1.46
C GLU A 50 2.00 21.00 1.97
N SER A 51 2.79 21.54 1.03
CA SER A 51 3.89 22.46 1.33
C SER A 51 3.34 23.86 1.58
N PHE A 52 3.66 24.44 2.74
CA PHE A 52 3.30 25.80 3.09
C PHE A 52 4.53 26.70 3.03
N THR A 53 4.34 27.93 2.54
CA THR A 53 5.33 29.00 2.65
C THR A 53 4.95 29.88 3.84
N LEU A 54 5.84 30.00 4.82
CA LEU A 54 5.63 30.92 5.93
C LEU A 54 5.91 32.35 5.48
N THR A 55 5.01 33.27 5.78
CA THR A 55 5.15 34.69 5.45
C THR A 55 4.99 35.57 6.68
N ASP A 56 5.57 36.77 6.64
CA ASP A 56 5.31 37.82 7.61
C ASP A 56 3.94 38.50 7.38
N SER A 57 3.59 39.48 8.21
CA SER A 57 2.34 40.23 8.08
C SER A 57 2.22 41.06 6.80
N GLN A 58 3.32 41.22 6.05
CA GLN A 58 3.37 41.96 4.78
C GLN A 58 3.37 41.01 3.58
N GLY A 59 3.40 39.70 3.80
CA GLY A 59 3.42 38.69 2.74
C GLY A 59 4.84 38.35 2.25
N ASN A 60 5.89 38.79 2.94
CA ASN A 60 7.25 38.39 2.60
C ASN A 60 7.56 37.00 3.18
N GLU A 61 8.20 36.14 2.39
CA GLU A 61 8.62 34.82 2.83
C GLU A 61 9.63 34.88 3.99
N ILE A 62 9.38 34.09 5.04
CA ILE A 62 10.28 33.96 6.19
C ILE A 62 11.28 32.84 5.86
N ILE A 63 12.55 33.20 5.79
CA ILE A 63 13.66 32.27 5.56
C ILE A 63 14.57 32.19 6.79
N ASP A 64 14.99 30.97 7.16
CA ASP A 64 16.01 30.77 8.20
C ASP A 64 17.37 31.19 7.62
N SER A 65 17.85 32.39 7.98
CA SER A 65 19.16 32.90 7.55
C SER A 65 20.11 32.97 8.74
N ASP A 66 21.35 32.49 8.57
CA ASP A 66 22.39 32.46 9.62
C ASP A 66 22.92 33.86 10.01
N GLY A 67 22.39 34.92 9.42
CA GLY A 67 22.83 36.29 9.69
C GLY A 67 21.98 37.32 8.97
N SER A 68 20.85 37.69 9.58
CA SER A 68 20.11 38.90 9.23
C SER A 68 19.83 39.67 10.51
N ARG A 69 20.56 40.76 10.71
CA ARG A 69 20.35 41.74 11.80
C ARG A 69 19.02 42.47 11.61
N VAL A 70 17.91 41.79 11.91
CA VAL A 70 16.62 42.45 12.09
C VAL A 70 16.34 42.46 13.58
N GLU A 71 16.90 43.47 14.25
CA GLU A 71 16.44 43.86 15.57
C GLU A 71 14.94 44.15 15.45
N GLU A 72 14.14 43.41 16.22
CA GLU A 72 12.71 43.68 16.47
C GLU A 72 11.68 43.20 15.42
N LYS A 73 11.52 41.88 15.23
CA LYS A 73 10.14 41.34 15.01
C LYS A 73 9.88 39.86 15.30
N ILE A 74 10.89 39.04 15.51
CA ILE A 74 10.75 37.72 16.14
C ILE A 74 12.02 37.58 16.96
N ARG A 75 11.97 37.61 18.30
CA ARG A 75 13.23 37.52 19.08
C ARG A 75 13.83 36.12 18.88
N PRO A 76 15.03 35.97 18.30
CA PRO A 76 15.74 34.70 18.23
C PRO A 76 16.90 34.73 19.21
N SER A 77 16.85 33.94 20.29
CA SER A 77 18.04 33.75 21.10
C SER A 77 19.01 32.81 20.38
N ARG A 78 20.24 33.32 20.23
CA ARG A 78 21.41 32.68 19.65
C ARG A 78 21.51 31.21 20.08
N GLY A 79 21.32 30.30 19.13
CA GLY A 79 21.65 28.89 19.30
C GLY A 79 20.67 27.88 18.69
N CYS A 80 20.37 27.93 17.39
CA CYS A 80 19.79 26.78 16.67
C CYS A 80 20.67 26.30 15.51
N GLY A 81 22.00 26.28 15.65
CA GLY A 81 22.84 25.62 14.64
C GLY A 81 22.69 24.08 14.68
N ARG A 82 22.65 23.49 15.88
CA ARG A 82 22.78 22.03 16.04
C ARG A 82 21.49 21.26 16.24
N HIS A 83 20.38 21.91 16.60
CA HIS A 83 19.10 21.20 16.81
C HIS A 83 18.24 21.20 15.54
N CYS A 84 18.31 22.27 14.75
CA CYS A 84 17.63 22.40 13.47
C CYS A 84 18.19 21.40 12.41
N GLU A 85 19.52 21.21 12.36
CA GLU A 85 20.17 20.16 11.52
C GLU A 85 19.67 18.75 11.84
N VAL A 86 19.43 18.43 13.12
CA VAL A 86 18.96 17.10 13.51
C VAL A 86 17.50 16.90 13.10
N VAL A 87 16.68 17.96 13.05
CA VAL A 87 15.30 17.89 12.57
C VAL A 87 15.26 17.70 11.05
N GLU A 88 16.09 18.42 10.29
CA GLU A 88 16.20 18.22 8.84
C GLU A 88 16.75 16.83 8.50
N ALA A 89 17.78 16.37 9.21
CA ALA A 89 18.30 15.02 9.09
C ALA A 89 17.27 13.95 9.51
N ALA A 90 16.47 14.21 10.55
CA ALA A 90 15.42 13.29 11.02
C ALA A 90 14.22 13.25 10.06
N GLN A 91 13.86 14.37 9.42
CA GLN A 91 12.85 14.42 8.37
C GLN A 91 13.35 13.73 7.10
N GLY A 92 14.60 13.95 6.71
CA GLY A 92 15.27 13.18 5.66
C GLY A 92 15.28 11.68 5.96
N LEU A 93 15.59 11.29 7.20
CA LEU A 93 15.55 9.89 7.64
C LEU A 93 14.12 9.33 7.73
N LYS A 94 13.11 10.14 8.02
CA LYS A 94 11.70 9.71 8.02
C LYS A 94 11.21 9.46 6.60
N GLU A 95 11.57 10.31 5.65
CA GLU A 95 11.30 10.11 4.23
C GLU A 95 12.11 8.94 3.66
N VAL A 96 13.38 8.80 4.01
CA VAL A 96 14.20 7.63 3.65
C VAL A 96 13.67 6.35 4.30
N SER A 97 13.18 6.39 5.55
CA SER A 97 12.56 5.25 6.22
C SER A 97 11.20 4.89 5.61
N LYS A 98 10.41 5.88 5.20
CA LYS A 98 9.16 5.69 4.46
C LYS A 98 9.44 5.08 3.10
N MET A 99 10.42 5.62 2.36
CA MET A 99 10.85 5.11 1.06
C MET A 99 11.49 3.73 1.19
N ILE A 100 12.25 3.43 2.24
CA ILE A 100 12.77 2.09 2.51
C ILE A 100 11.64 1.15 2.95
N LYS A 101 10.60 1.60 3.66
CA LYS A 101 9.43 0.78 3.97
C LYS A 101 8.64 0.45 2.71
N GLU A 102 8.40 1.45 1.86
CA GLU A 102 7.79 1.28 0.54
C GLU A 102 8.64 0.34 -0.32
N LEU A 103 9.96 0.58 -0.43
CA LEU A 103 10.91 -0.24 -1.16
C LEU A 103 11.11 -1.62 -0.53
N SER A 104 10.99 -1.81 0.78
CA SER A 104 11.02 -3.12 1.44
C SER A 104 9.75 -3.90 1.19
N GLY A 105 8.62 -3.21 0.99
CA GLY A 105 7.41 -3.77 0.41
C GLY A 105 7.64 -4.27 -1.02
N PHE A 106 8.52 -3.59 -1.76
CA PHE A 106 8.95 -3.99 -3.11
C PHE A 106 10.16 -4.94 -3.15
N ALA A 107 11.01 -5.02 -2.12
CA ALA A 107 12.25 -5.83 -2.14
C ALA A 107 11.99 -7.30 -1.78
N HIS A 108 10.81 -7.61 -1.25
CA HIS A 108 10.26 -8.97 -1.30
C HIS A 108 9.73 -9.34 -2.69
N SER A 109 9.81 -8.46 -3.69
CA SER A 109 9.56 -8.76 -5.10
C SER A 109 10.76 -9.49 -5.73
N THR A 110 10.92 -10.74 -5.34
CA THR A 110 11.35 -11.79 -6.26
C THR A 110 10.30 -11.89 -7.37
N VAL A 111 10.33 -10.99 -8.37
CA VAL A 111 9.43 -10.99 -9.56
C VAL A 111 8.03 -11.52 -9.23
N THR A 112 7.36 -10.92 -8.24
CA THR A 112 5.97 -11.26 -7.96
C THR A 112 5.14 -10.29 -8.77
N THR A 113 4.78 -10.66 -10.00
CA THR A 113 3.70 -9.99 -10.72
C THR A 113 2.45 -10.09 -9.83
N THR A 114 2.12 -9.03 -9.09
CA THR A 114 0.91 -8.97 -8.27
C THR A 114 -0.28 -8.94 -9.22
N LEU A 115 -0.83 -10.12 -9.52
CA LEU A 115 -2.12 -10.24 -10.17
C LEU A 115 -3.17 -9.72 -9.19
N SER A 116 -3.64 -8.49 -9.42
CA SER A 116 -4.81 -7.92 -8.76
C SER A 116 -6.06 -8.60 -9.34
N GLN A 117 -6.28 -9.86 -8.97
CA GLN A 117 -7.49 -10.58 -9.36
C GLN A 117 -8.66 -10.07 -8.52
N SER A 118 -9.76 -9.76 -9.18
CA SER A 118 -11.06 -9.57 -8.55
C SER A 118 -11.54 -10.87 -7.90
N GLU A 119 -12.41 -10.76 -6.90
CA GLU A 119 -13.05 -11.92 -6.26
C GLU A 119 -13.77 -12.81 -7.28
N ALA A 120 -14.36 -12.22 -8.33
CA ALA A 120 -15.02 -12.93 -9.42
C ALA A 120 -14.05 -13.78 -10.27
N GLU A 121 -12.83 -13.30 -10.51
CA GLU A 121 -11.80 -14.03 -11.24
C GLU A 121 -11.26 -15.21 -10.41
N VAL A 122 -11.03 -14.99 -9.12
CA VAL A 122 -10.64 -16.06 -8.18
C VAL A 122 -11.74 -17.12 -8.08
N ALA A 123 -13.00 -16.71 -7.98
CA ALA A 123 -14.14 -17.64 -7.99
C ALA A 123 -14.20 -18.45 -9.30
N SER A 124 -13.94 -17.82 -10.44
CA SER A 124 -13.91 -18.50 -11.74
C SER A 124 -12.77 -19.52 -11.83
N LEU A 125 -11.59 -19.19 -11.32
CA LEU A 125 -10.46 -20.12 -11.23
C LEU A 125 -10.76 -21.29 -10.28
N ARG A 126 -11.38 -21.03 -9.13
CA ARG A 126 -11.84 -22.08 -8.20
C ARG A 126 -12.76 -23.07 -8.90
N VAL A 127 -13.75 -22.58 -9.63
CA VAL A 127 -14.68 -23.44 -10.37
C VAL A 127 -13.98 -24.22 -11.48
N ALA A 128 -13.05 -23.59 -12.20
CA ALA A 128 -12.31 -24.24 -13.29
C ALA A 128 -11.40 -25.39 -12.82
N PHE A 129 -10.81 -25.25 -11.64
CA PHE A 129 -9.90 -26.22 -11.02
C PHE A 129 -10.53 -26.96 -9.82
N ALA A 130 -11.86 -27.00 -9.73
CA ALA A 130 -12.55 -27.79 -8.71
C ALA A 130 -12.78 -29.23 -9.20
N CYS A 131 -12.59 -30.18 -8.29
CA CYS A 131 -12.95 -31.56 -8.51
C CYS A 131 -14.47 -31.73 -8.50
N VAL A 132 -15.05 -32.33 -9.54
CA VAL A 132 -16.52 -32.52 -9.59
C VAL A 132 -17.02 -33.51 -8.55
N VAL A 133 -16.15 -34.35 -7.99
CA VAL A 133 -16.46 -35.38 -6.99
C VAL A 133 -16.35 -34.82 -5.58
N CYS A 134 -15.15 -34.42 -5.14
CA CYS A 134 -14.94 -33.92 -3.77
C CYS A 134 -15.24 -32.43 -3.59
N LYS A 135 -15.51 -31.69 -4.66
CA LYS A 135 -15.76 -30.22 -4.68
C LYS A 135 -14.59 -29.35 -4.20
N GLY A 136 -13.46 -29.95 -3.85
CA GLY A 136 -12.22 -29.26 -3.46
C GLY A 136 -11.31 -28.94 -4.65
N PRO A 137 -10.17 -28.27 -4.39
CA PRO A 137 -9.14 -28.03 -5.40
C PRO A 137 -8.62 -29.36 -5.95
N VAL A 138 -8.32 -29.36 -7.25
CA VAL A 138 -7.86 -30.57 -7.93
C VAL A 138 -6.43 -30.93 -7.52
N ASP A 139 -6.24 -32.14 -7.04
CA ASP A 139 -4.93 -32.76 -6.83
C ASP A 139 -4.72 -33.84 -7.90
N LYS A 140 -3.62 -33.75 -8.65
CA LYS A 140 -3.35 -34.58 -9.84
C LYS A 140 -4.54 -34.54 -10.82
N PRO A 141 -4.68 -33.44 -11.59
CA PRO A 141 -5.81 -33.21 -12.48
C PRO A 141 -6.00 -34.34 -13.50
N MET A 142 -7.22 -34.84 -13.58
CA MET A 142 -7.67 -35.71 -14.65
C MET A 142 -8.47 -34.90 -15.68
N PHE A 143 -8.04 -34.94 -16.94
CA PHE A 143 -8.77 -34.41 -18.09
C PHE A 143 -9.65 -35.48 -18.70
N SER A 144 -10.84 -35.09 -19.18
CA SER A 144 -11.68 -35.98 -19.96
C SER A 144 -11.89 -35.50 -21.38
N THR A 145 -11.71 -36.40 -22.35
CA THR A 145 -11.92 -36.12 -23.78
C THR A 145 -13.39 -35.96 -24.14
N CYS A 146 -14.31 -36.64 -23.42
CA CYS A 146 -15.74 -36.59 -23.73
C CYS A 146 -16.36 -35.21 -23.52
N CYS A 147 -15.90 -34.45 -22.52
CA CYS A 147 -16.33 -33.08 -22.24
C CYS A 147 -15.22 -32.03 -22.41
N ARG A 148 -14.03 -32.45 -22.86
CA ARG A 148 -12.86 -31.61 -23.14
C ARG A 148 -12.48 -30.67 -21.99
N THR A 149 -12.44 -31.20 -20.77
CA THR A 149 -12.22 -30.41 -19.55
C THR A 149 -11.60 -31.24 -18.44
N LEU A 150 -10.99 -30.57 -17.47
CA LEU A 150 -10.67 -31.17 -16.18
C LEU A 150 -11.94 -31.63 -15.47
N ILE A 151 -11.91 -32.83 -14.92
CA ILE A 151 -13.03 -33.47 -14.22
C ILE A 151 -12.76 -33.65 -12.73
N GLY A 152 -11.51 -33.88 -12.30
CA GLY A 152 -11.24 -34.03 -10.87
C GLY A 152 -9.90 -34.65 -10.53
N CYS A 153 -9.74 -34.96 -9.25
CA CYS A 153 -8.51 -35.55 -8.72
C CYS A 153 -8.34 -36.99 -9.20
N LYS A 154 -7.10 -37.43 -9.39
CA LYS A 154 -6.78 -38.83 -9.77
C LYS A 154 -7.44 -39.86 -8.85
N ALA A 155 -7.34 -39.67 -7.53
CA ALA A 155 -7.93 -40.58 -6.55
C ALA A 155 -9.46 -40.61 -6.66
N CYS A 156 -10.11 -39.45 -6.70
CA CYS A 156 -11.57 -39.34 -6.80
C CYS A 156 -12.11 -39.95 -8.09
N VAL A 157 -11.42 -39.77 -9.21
CA VAL A 157 -11.84 -40.33 -10.49
C VAL A 157 -11.61 -41.85 -10.54
N ALA A 158 -10.53 -42.35 -9.94
CA ALA A 158 -10.30 -43.79 -9.81
C ALA A 158 -11.39 -44.46 -8.96
N GLU A 159 -11.76 -43.86 -7.84
CA GLU A 159 -12.87 -44.33 -7.00
C GLU A 159 -14.21 -44.25 -7.74
N TRP A 160 -14.47 -43.15 -8.45
CA TRP A 160 -15.68 -43.01 -9.27
C TRP A 160 -15.80 -44.12 -10.33
N LYS A 161 -14.70 -44.43 -11.02
CA LYS A 161 -14.63 -45.50 -12.02
C LYS A 161 -14.94 -46.88 -11.44
N SER A 162 -14.69 -47.12 -10.15
CA SER A 162 -15.01 -48.40 -9.50
C SER A 162 -16.52 -48.64 -9.34
N SER A 163 -17.32 -47.57 -9.33
CA SER A 163 -18.77 -47.64 -9.08
C SER A 163 -19.61 -47.19 -10.28
N HIS A 164 -19.02 -46.45 -11.22
CA HIS A 164 -19.73 -45.84 -12.35
C HIS A 164 -18.91 -45.92 -13.64
N SER A 165 -19.57 -46.26 -14.75
CA SER A 165 -18.97 -46.28 -16.09
C SER A 165 -19.06 -44.94 -16.83
N TYR A 166 -19.81 -43.97 -16.29
CA TYR A 166 -20.09 -42.70 -16.97
C TYR A 166 -19.33 -41.51 -16.37
N CYS A 167 -19.11 -40.49 -17.21
CA CYS A 167 -18.42 -39.26 -16.83
C CYS A 167 -19.12 -38.52 -15.68
N PRO A 168 -18.41 -38.18 -14.60
CA PRO A 168 -19.02 -37.47 -13.47
C PRO A 168 -19.46 -36.05 -13.82
N LYS A 169 -18.97 -35.48 -14.94
CA LYS A 169 -19.33 -34.13 -15.40
C LYS A 169 -20.46 -34.11 -16.44
N CYS A 170 -20.35 -34.91 -17.52
CA CYS A 170 -21.33 -34.87 -18.62
C CYS A 170 -22.13 -36.17 -18.81
N ARG A 171 -21.88 -37.20 -17.98
CA ARG A 171 -22.56 -38.51 -18.02
C ARG A 171 -22.39 -39.32 -19.32
N ALA A 172 -21.38 -39.01 -20.15
CA ALA A 172 -21.00 -39.85 -21.29
C ALA A 172 -20.55 -41.25 -20.81
N VAL A 173 -20.89 -42.29 -21.56
CA VAL A 173 -20.84 -43.71 -21.11
C VAL A 173 -19.46 -44.38 -21.24
N ASP A 174 -18.51 -43.74 -21.94
CA ASP A 174 -17.16 -44.29 -22.18
C ASP A 174 -16.10 -43.52 -21.38
N LEU A 175 -16.17 -43.59 -20.04
CA LEU A 175 -15.22 -42.87 -19.18
C LEU A 175 -13.81 -43.50 -19.17
N GLU A 176 -13.72 -44.80 -19.41
CA GLU A 176 -12.47 -45.55 -19.25
C GLU A 176 -11.40 -45.11 -20.24
N ASN A 177 -11.77 -45.01 -21.52
CA ASN A 177 -10.89 -44.57 -22.61
C ASN A 177 -10.77 -43.05 -22.74
N SER A 178 -11.65 -42.32 -22.05
CA SER A 178 -11.80 -40.88 -22.22
C SER A 178 -11.16 -40.05 -21.13
N VAL A 179 -10.29 -40.61 -20.29
CA VAL A 179 -9.71 -39.89 -19.13
C VAL A 179 -8.21 -40.06 -19.07
N HIS A 180 -7.51 -38.93 -18.95
CA HIS A 180 -6.06 -38.87 -18.93
C HIS A 180 -5.60 -37.97 -17.78
N GLU A 181 -4.54 -38.39 -17.10
CA GLU A 181 -3.84 -37.52 -16.14
C GLU A 181 -3.11 -36.42 -16.91
N VAL A 182 -3.17 -35.18 -16.42
CA VAL A 182 -2.42 -34.07 -17.00
C VAL A 182 -1.24 -33.73 -16.09
N ALA A 183 -0.07 -34.22 -16.48
CA ALA A 183 1.18 -33.91 -15.78
C ALA A 183 1.55 -32.42 -15.91
N GLY A 184 2.25 -31.87 -14.92
CA GLY A 184 2.73 -30.48 -14.92
C GLY A 184 1.71 -29.45 -14.43
N ILE A 185 0.41 -29.74 -14.46
CA ILE A 185 -0.61 -28.79 -13.96
C ILE A 185 -0.62 -28.76 -12.43
N THR A 186 -0.38 -29.89 -11.75
CA THR A 186 -0.28 -29.91 -10.28
C THR A 186 0.82 -28.95 -9.80
N GLU A 187 1.97 -29.00 -10.47
CA GLU A 187 3.12 -28.14 -10.20
C GLU A 187 2.83 -26.68 -10.58
N ALA A 188 2.08 -26.44 -11.66
CA ALA A 188 1.65 -25.10 -12.05
C ALA A 188 0.61 -24.48 -11.08
N LEU A 189 -0.19 -25.31 -10.41
CA LEU A 189 -1.21 -24.88 -9.44
C LEU A 189 -0.64 -24.71 -8.02
N ALA A 190 0.46 -25.37 -7.67
CA ALA A 190 1.07 -25.27 -6.34
C ALA A 190 1.37 -23.81 -5.89
N PRO A 191 1.90 -22.91 -6.74
CA PRO A 191 2.06 -21.49 -6.38
C PRO A 191 0.73 -20.76 -6.12
N LEU A 192 -0.37 -21.26 -6.68
CA LEU A 192 -1.71 -20.68 -6.59
C LEU A 192 -2.55 -21.30 -5.46
N GLU A 193 -2.01 -22.23 -4.67
CA GLU A 193 -2.74 -22.95 -3.61
C GLU A 193 -3.43 -21.98 -2.63
N LYS A 194 -2.79 -20.84 -2.33
CA LYS A 194 -3.36 -19.78 -1.48
C LYS A 194 -4.65 -19.18 -2.03
N LEU A 195 -4.89 -19.23 -3.35
CA LEU A 195 -6.13 -18.76 -3.97
C LEU A 195 -7.30 -19.72 -3.76
N PHE A 196 -7.04 -20.97 -3.36
CA PHE A 196 -8.06 -22.00 -3.13
C PHE A 196 -8.35 -22.23 -1.63
N LEU A 197 -7.52 -21.67 -0.73
CA LEU A 197 -7.71 -21.67 0.72
C LEU A 197 -8.56 -20.45 1.16
N VAL A 198 -9.88 -20.49 0.95
CA VAL A 198 -10.85 -19.66 1.69
C VAL A 198 -11.98 -20.55 2.13
#